data_AF-A0A0M2R8V5-F1
#
_entry.id   AF-A0A0M2R8V5-F1
#
_cell.length_a   1.000
_cell.length_b   1.000
_cell.length_c   1.000
_cell.angle_alpha   90.00
_cell.angle_beta   90.00
_cell.angle_gamma   90.00
#
_symmetry.space_group_name_H-M   'P 1'
#
loop_
_entity.id
_entity.type
_entity.pdbx_description
1 polymer ?
#
loop_
_entity_poly.entity_id
_entity_poly.type
_entity_poly.pdbx_seq_one_letter_code
_entity_poly.pdbx_strand_id
1 'polypeptide(L)'
;MTALFELFLKIGARDFLPFYRELKAAGHIRPDAVSYYFLRYLFYSFLALVVAGVILWVMGAVVFSPANGFSFNPDLTIPVIFGTLIALYIWWTLIEMVGNMVHVYSHGRVAKAKVMGTKSRMGRGFYVLLRFEHQGETIETSFAKQIGQKSYWEAFPHDHLDVIYAEDKPELVMPYQADHFERRCLDKTRSIPV
;
A
#
# COMPACT_ATOMS: atom_id res chain seq x y z
N MET A 1 16.25 -12.21 -1.38
CA MET A 1 15.42 -10.99 -1.54
C MET A 1 14.27 -11.22 -2.51
N THR A 2 14.53 -11.67 -3.74
CA THR A 2 13.49 -11.87 -4.79
C THR A 2 12.38 -12.87 -4.43
N ALA A 3 12.71 -14.02 -3.83
CA ALA A 3 11.68 -15.01 -3.44
C ALA A 3 10.74 -14.50 -2.33
N LEU A 4 11.27 -13.78 -1.33
CA LEU A 4 10.47 -13.17 -0.27
C LEU A 4 9.64 -12.00 -0.81
N PHE A 5 10.18 -11.23 -1.76
CA PHE A 5 9.43 -10.18 -2.45
C PHE A 5 8.26 -10.77 -3.27
N GLU A 6 8.48 -11.87 -3.99
CA GLU A 6 7.42 -12.60 -4.69
C GLU A 6 6.34 -13.12 -3.74
N LEU A 7 6.72 -13.57 -2.54
CA LEU A 7 5.74 -13.95 -1.51
C LEU A 7 4.87 -12.76 -1.12
N PHE A 8 5.45 -11.59 -0.86
CA PHE A 8 4.68 -10.39 -0.56
C PHE A 8 3.80 -9.94 -1.72
N LEU A 9 4.29 -10.02 -2.97
CA LEU A 9 3.48 -9.73 -4.15
C LEU A 9 2.31 -10.72 -4.29
N LYS A 10 2.52 -12.01 -4.01
CA LYS A 10 1.44 -13.00 -4.04
C LYS A 10 0.30 -12.66 -3.07
N ILE A 11 0.62 -11.98 -1.97
CA ILE A 11 -0.33 -11.59 -0.92
C ILE A 11 -0.97 -10.23 -1.27
N GLY A 12 -0.17 -9.22 -1.59
CA GLY A 12 -0.65 -7.84 -1.77
C GLY A 12 -0.93 -7.39 -3.21
N ALA A 13 -0.45 -8.10 -4.22
CA ALA A 13 -0.59 -7.75 -5.64
C ALA A 13 -0.61 -9.01 -6.52
N ARG A 14 -1.53 -9.94 -6.22
CA ARG A 14 -1.58 -11.25 -6.89
C ARG A 14 -1.72 -11.12 -8.41
N ASP A 15 -2.55 -10.18 -8.86
CA ASP A 15 -2.83 -9.96 -10.29
C ASP A 15 -1.61 -9.38 -11.03
N PHE A 16 -0.72 -8.68 -10.32
CA PHE A 16 0.52 -8.13 -10.86
C PHE A 16 1.67 -9.16 -10.93
N LEU A 17 1.56 -10.28 -10.21
CA LEU A 17 2.64 -11.27 -10.10
C LEU A 17 3.09 -11.85 -11.46
N PRO A 18 2.21 -12.14 -12.45
CA PRO A 18 2.64 -12.58 -13.78
C PRO A 18 3.54 -11.55 -14.47
N PHE A 19 3.14 -10.28 -14.50
CA PHE A 19 3.93 -9.19 -15.08
C PHE A 19 5.29 -9.03 -14.39
N TYR A 20 5.34 -9.13 -13.06
CA TYR A 20 6.61 -9.13 -12.34
C TYR A 20 7.55 -10.27 -12.78
N ARG A 21 7.01 -11.47 -12.99
CA ARG A 21 7.80 -12.64 -13.43
C ARG A 21 8.31 -12.46 -14.86
N GLU A 22 7.53 -11.84 -15.74
CA GLU A 22 7.95 -11.48 -17.09
C GLU A 22 9.10 -10.45 -17.03
N LEU A 23 8.96 -9.38 -16.24
CA LEU A 23 10.04 -8.41 -16.02
C LEU A 23 11.30 -9.08 -15.46
N LYS A 24 11.14 -10.03 -14.54
CA LYS A 24 12.25 -10.81 -13.96
C LYS A 24 12.95 -11.65 -15.03
N ALA A 25 12.19 -12.38 -15.84
CA ALA A 25 12.72 -13.23 -16.90
C ALA A 25 13.45 -12.41 -17.98
N ALA A 26 12.94 -11.22 -18.30
CA ALA A 26 13.59 -10.27 -19.20
C ALA A 26 14.81 -9.56 -18.59
N GLY A 27 15.08 -9.73 -17.30
CA GLY A 27 16.14 -9.00 -16.60
C GLY A 27 15.90 -7.49 -16.51
N HIS A 28 14.65 -7.06 -16.64
CA HIS A 28 14.23 -5.65 -16.64
C HIS A 28 13.95 -5.10 -15.24
N ILE A 29 14.14 -5.89 -14.19
CA ILE A 29 13.88 -5.43 -12.83
C ILE A 29 14.87 -4.36 -12.38
N ARG A 30 14.33 -3.28 -11.82
CA ARG A 30 15.08 -2.26 -11.09
C ARG A 30 15.28 -2.69 -9.61
N PRO A 31 16.52 -2.96 -9.17
CA PRO A 31 16.77 -3.49 -7.83
C PRO A 31 16.45 -2.50 -6.70
N ASP A 32 16.59 -1.19 -6.96
CA ASP A 32 16.28 -0.15 -5.98
C ASP A 32 14.79 -0.12 -5.65
N ALA A 33 13.93 -0.27 -6.66
CA ALA A 33 12.49 -0.34 -6.48
C ALA A 33 12.07 -1.61 -5.71
N VAL A 34 12.69 -2.77 -6.02
CA VAL A 34 12.48 -3.99 -5.23
C VAL A 34 12.84 -3.77 -3.77
N SER A 35 14.00 -3.16 -3.49
CA SER A 35 14.46 -2.90 -2.13
C SER A 35 13.54 -1.94 -1.39
N TYR A 36 13.08 -0.88 -2.05
CA TYR A 36 12.12 0.08 -1.50
C TYR A 36 10.81 -0.59 -1.07
N TYR A 37 10.21 -1.41 -1.93
CA TYR A 37 8.96 -2.09 -1.60
C TYR A 37 9.15 -3.21 -0.60
N PHE A 38 10.24 -3.96 -0.71
CA PHE A 38 10.57 -5.02 0.24
C PHE A 38 10.73 -4.47 1.67
N LEU A 39 11.44 -3.34 1.84
CA LEU A 39 11.56 -2.67 3.13
C LEU A 39 10.21 -2.21 3.67
N ARG A 40 9.31 -1.68 2.83
CA ARG A 40 7.95 -1.31 3.25
C ARG A 40 7.13 -2.52 3.70
N TYR A 41 7.20 -3.63 2.96
CA TYR A 41 6.54 -4.87 3.34
C TYR A 41 7.04 -5.38 4.70
N LEU A 42 8.35 -5.37 4.92
CA LEU A 42 8.94 -5.73 6.22
C LEU A 42 8.52 -4.78 7.33
N PHE A 43 8.56 -3.47 7.09
CA PHE A 43 8.18 -2.45 8.06
C PHE A 43 6.71 -2.59 8.48
N TYR A 44 5.78 -2.75 7.53
CA TYR A 44 4.37 -2.94 7.85
C TYR A 44 4.08 -4.29 8.50
N SER A 45 4.82 -5.35 8.15
CA SER A 45 4.76 -6.63 8.84
C SER A 45 5.19 -6.52 10.29
N PHE A 46 6.30 -5.82 10.55
CA PHE A 46 6.78 -5.54 11.90
C PHE A 46 5.78 -4.67 12.68
N LEU A 47 5.25 -3.61 12.07
CA LEU A 47 4.24 -2.76 12.70
C LEU A 47 2.99 -3.54 13.11
N ALA A 48 2.53 -4.48 12.28
CA ALA A 48 1.40 -5.34 12.64
C ALA A 48 1.69 -6.23 13.85
N LEU A 49 2.91 -6.76 13.97
CA LEU A 49 3.34 -7.51 15.15
C LEU A 49 3.37 -6.64 16.41
N VAL A 50 3.85 -5.39 16.29
CA VAL A 50 3.82 -4.42 17.39
C VAL A 50 2.39 -4.13 17.82
N VAL A 51 1.48 -3.86 16.87
CA VAL A 51 0.05 -3.65 17.16
C VAL A 51 -0.57 -4.87 17.83
N ALA A 52 -0.29 -6.08 17.33
CA ALA A 52 -0.75 -7.32 17.96
C ALA A 52 -0.26 -7.42 19.41
N GLY A 53 1.03 -7.18 19.65
CA GLY A 53 1.62 -7.22 20.99
C GLY A 53 1.00 -6.19 21.94
N VAL A 54 0.74 -4.97 21.47
CA VAL A 54 0.06 -3.93 22.25
C VAL A 54 -1.37 -4.34 22.58
N ILE A 55 -2.12 -4.90 21.63
CA ILE A 55 -3.50 -5.36 21.91
C ILE A 55 -3.49 -6.49 22.93
N LEU A 56 -2.61 -7.49 22.76
CA LEU A 56 -2.48 -8.61 23.70
C LEU A 56 -2.09 -8.13 25.11
N TRP A 57 -1.24 -7.11 25.21
CA TRP A 57 -0.86 -6.49 26.47
C TRP A 57 -2.05 -5.75 27.12
N VAL A 58 -2.74 -4.90 26.35
CA VAL A 58 -3.91 -4.12 26.84
C VAL A 58 -5.03 -5.04 27.30
N MET A 59 -5.25 -6.17 26.61
CA MET A 59 -6.27 -7.14 27.00
C MET A 59 -5.84 -8.09 28.12
N GLY A 60 -4.63 -7.92 28.68
CA GLY A 60 -4.12 -8.71 29.80
C GLY A 60 -3.64 -10.12 29.44
N ALA A 61 -3.65 -10.49 28.16
CA ALA A 61 -3.17 -11.79 27.69
C ALA A 61 -1.63 -11.89 27.77
N VAL A 62 -0.94 -10.76 27.64
CA VAL A 62 0.49 -10.63 27.93
C VAL A 62 0.65 -9.71 29.13
N VAL A 63 1.32 -10.18 30.18
CA VAL A 63 1.62 -9.36 31.37
C VAL A 63 3.14 -9.25 31.49
N PHE A 64 3.62 -8.03 31.70
CA PHE A 64 5.02 -7.77 32.00
C PHE A 64 5.16 -7.57 33.51
N SER A 65 5.89 -8.47 34.17
CA SER A 65 6.25 -8.33 35.58
C SER A 65 7.76 -8.06 35.69
N PRO A 66 8.19 -7.01 36.41
CA PRO A 66 9.62 -6.71 36.62
C PRO A 66 10.41 -7.86 37.24
N ALA A 67 9.75 -8.74 38.00
CA ALA A 67 10.40 -9.87 38.67
C ALA A 67 10.48 -11.13 37.80
N ASN A 68 9.51 -11.35 36.90
CA ASN A 68 9.33 -12.62 36.19
C ASN A 68 9.40 -12.50 34.65
N GLY A 69 9.60 -11.28 34.11
CA GLY A 69 9.58 -11.03 32.67
C GLY A 69 8.19 -11.09 32.06
N PHE A 70 8.09 -11.59 30.83
CA PHE A 70 6.82 -11.74 30.11
C PHE A 70 6.11 -13.04 30.50
N SER A 71 4.87 -12.95 30.97
CA SER A 71 3.98 -14.10 31.14
C SER A 71 2.80 -14.01 30.18
N PHE A 72 2.46 -15.14 29.56
CA PHE A 72 1.30 -15.27 28.68
C PHE A 72 0.19 -16.01 29.40
N ASN A 73 -1.01 -15.43 29.44
CA ASN A 73 -2.19 -16.05 30.04
C ASN A 73 -3.15 -16.55 28.93
N PRO A 74 -3.16 -17.85 28.62
CA PRO A 74 -4.00 -18.41 27.57
C PRO A 74 -5.50 -18.48 27.93
N ASP A 75 -5.87 -18.28 29.21
CA ASP A 75 -7.27 -18.29 29.67
C ASP A 75 -8.07 -17.10 29.11
N LEU A 76 -7.39 -16.10 28.56
CA LEU A 76 -7.95 -14.95 27.83
C LEU A 76 -8.05 -15.26 26.32
N THR A 77 -8.53 -16.45 25.96
CA THR A 77 -8.52 -16.97 24.59
C THR A 77 -9.32 -16.09 23.62
N ILE A 78 -10.44 -15.52 24.08
CA ILE A 78 -11.29 -14.63 23.27
C ILE A 78 -10.53 -13.34 22.89
N PRO A 79 -9.98 -12.57 23.85
CA PRO A 79 -9.08 -11.45 23.57
C PRO A 79 -7.94 -11.72 22.60
N VAL A 80 -7.27 -12.87 22.75
CA VAL A 80 -6.14 -13.27 21.90
C VAL A 80 -6.60 -13.42 20.45
N ILE A 81 -7.75 -14.06 20.22
CA ILE A 81 -8.32 -14.26 18.89
C ILE A 81 -8.68 -12.90 18.26
N PHE A 82 -9.39 -12.04 18.98
CA PHE A 82 -9.78 -10.72 18.46
C PHE A 82 -8.56 -9.84 18.13
N GLY A 83 -7.57 -9.78 19.02
CA GLY A 83 -6.34 -9.01 18.78
C GLY A 83 -5.55 -9.51 17.57
N THR A 84 -5.47 -10.84 17.41
CA THR A 84 -4.81 -11.46 16.25
C THR A 84 -5.54 -11.14 14.96
N LEU A 85 -6.87 -11.23 14.93
CA LEU A 85 -7.67 -10.90 13.74
C LEU A 85 -7.54 -9.43 13.34
N ILE A 86 -7.57 -8.52 14.31
CA ILE A 86 -7.37 -7.07 14.06
C ILE A 86 -5.98 -6.81 13.48
N ALA A 87 -4.94 -7.40 14.07
CA ALA A 87 -3.58 -7.25 13.58
C ALA A 87 -3.40 -7.81 12.16
N LEU A 88 -3.97 -9.00 11.89
CA LEU A 88 -3.98 -9.61 10.55
C LEU A 88 -4.73 -8.74 9.53
N TYR A 89 -5.86 -8.14 9.91
CA TYR A 89 -6.60 -7.25 9.03
C TYR A 89 -5.82 -5.97 8.69
N ILE A 90 -5.19 -5.33 9.69
CA ILE A 90 -4.35 -4.15 9.48
C ILE A 90 -3.16 -4.51 8.60
N TRP A 91 -2.49 -5.62 8.91
CA TRP A 91 -1.38 -6.14 8.12
C TRP A 91 -1.79 -6.34 6.66
N TRP A 92 -2.86 -7.11 6.41
CA TRP A 92 -3.36 -7.40 5.07
C TRP A 92 -3.61 -6.11 4.29
N THR A 93 -4.33 -5.15 4.89
CA THR A 93 -4.65 -3.86 4.27
C THR A 93 -3.41 -3.07 3.87
N LEU A 94 -2.36 -3.08 4.71
CA LEU A 94 -1.10 -2.39 4.43
C LEU A 94 -0.30 -3.09 3.32
N ILE A 95 -0.26 -4.43 3.31
CA ILE A 95 0.41 -5.21 2.28
C ILE A 95 -0.29 -5.02 0.93
N GLU A 96 -1.62 -5.02 0.89
CA GLU A 96 -2.42 -4.73 -0.30
C GLU A 96 -2.18 -3.31 -0.82
N MET A 97 -2.14 -2.31 0.06
CA MET A 97 -1.81 -0.93 -0.32
C MET A 97 -0.43 -0.82 -1.00
N VAL A 98 0.59 -1.48 -0.44
CA VAL A 98 1.93 -1.52 -1.05
C VAL A 98 1.89 -2.24 -2.39
N GLY A 99 1.18 -3.36 -2.49
CA GLY A 99 1.04 -4.10 -3.72
C GLY A 99 0.35 -3.32 -4.84
N ASN A 100 -0.74 -2.63 -4.52
CA ASN A 100 -1.42 -1.71 -5.43
C ASN A 100 -0.47 -0.60 -5.93
N MET A 101 0.36 -0.06 -5.04
CA MET A 101 1.35 0.94 -5.41
C MET A 101 2.41 0.39 -6.37
N VAL A 102 2.90 -0.84 -6.14
CA VAL A 102 3.83 -1.53 -7.06
C VAL A 102 3.20 -1.68 -8.44
N HIS A 103 1.97 -2.16 -8.48
CA HIS A 103 1.22 -2.42 -9.71
C HIS A 103 1.07 -1.14 -10.53
N VAL A 104 0.50 -0.09 -9.92
CA VAL A 104 0.28 1.20 -10.60
C VAL A 104 1.58 1.83 -11.10
N TYR A 105 2.64 1.85 -10.28
CA TYR A 105 3.89 2.51 -10.70
C TYR A 105 4.66 1.73 -11.76
N SER A 106 4.44 0.42 -11.88
CA SER A 106 5.17 -0.42 -12.84
C SER A 106 4.39 -0.61 -14.15
N HIS A 107 3.06 -0.69 -14.07
CA HIS A 107 2.17 -0.98 -15.20
C HIS A 107 1.22 0.18 -15.54
N GLY A 108 1.45 1.36 -14.98
CA GLY A 108 0.54 2.49 -15.13
C GLY A 108 0.92 3.52 -16.18
N ARG A 109 -0.03 4.42 -16.47
CA ARG A 109 0.10 5.62 -17.30
C ARG A 109 -0.32 6.85 -16.51
N VAL A 110 0.23 8.01 -16.86
CA VAL A 110 -0.18 9.28 -16.25
C VAL A 110 -1.47 9.77 -16.92
N ALA A 111 -2.41 10.24 -16.11
CA ALA A 111 -3.57 10.99 -16.54
C ALA A 111 -3.76 12.24 -15.68
N LYS A 112 -4.40 13.24 -16.27
CA LYS A 112 -4.86 14.43 -15.56
C LYS A 112 -6.24 14.14 -14.98
N ALA A 113 -6.34 14.04 -13.67
CA ALA A 113 -7.60 13.82 -12.97
C ALA A 113 -8.16 15.11 -12.39
N LYS A 114 -9.46 15.32 -12.51
CA LYS A 114 -10.20 16.35 -11.80
C LYS A 114 -10.55 15.86 -10.41
N VAL A 115 -10.26 16.65 -9.39
CA VAL A 115 -10.64 16.32 -8.01
C VAL A 115 -12.09 16.72 -7.78
N MET A 116 -12.91 15.73 -7.45
CA MET A 116 -14.34 15.91 -7.20
C MET A 116 -14.63 16.23 -5.74
N GLY A 117 -13.72 15.86 -4.84
CA GLY A 117 -13.83 16.17 -3.42
C GLY A 117 -13.04 15.20 -2.55
N THR A 118 -13.29 15.24 -1.25
CA THR A 118 -12.69 14.32 -0.28
C THR A 118 -13.78 13.63 0.52
N LYS A 119 -13.69 12.30 0.65
CA LYS A 119 -14.58 11.50 1.50
C LYS A 119 -13.79 10.97 2.70
N SER A 120 -14.15 11.41 3.89
CA SER A 120 -13.70 10.75 5.11
C SER A 120 -14.59 9.54 5.36
N ARG A 121 -14.01 8.33 5.39
CA ARG A 121 -14.72 7.13 5.88
C ARG A 121 -14.16 6.79 7.25
N MET A 122 -15.04 6.82 8.25
CA MET A 122 -14.73 6.40 9.62
C MET A 122 -14.08 5.00 9.58
N GLY A 123 -12.84 4.88 10.05
CA GLY A 123 -12.08 3.63 10.06
C GLY A 123 -11.35 3.22 8.77
N ARG A 124 -11.50 3.94 7.64
CA ARG A 124 -10.82 3.61 6.36
C ARG A 124 -9.91 4.72 5.81
N GLY A 125 -9.82 5.86 6.49
CA GLY A 125 -8.95 6.98 6.13
C GLY A 125 -9.63 8.04 5.26
N PHE A 126 -8.82 9.00 4.80
CA PHE A 126 -9.25 10.09 3.92
C PHE A 126 -9.08 9.66 2.46
N TYR A 127 -10.16 9.66 1.70
CA TYR A 127 -10.14 9.35 0.26
C TYR A 127 -10.26 10.64 -0.54
N VAL A 128 -9.44 10.76 -1.58
CA VAL A 128 -9.59 11.83 -2.59
C VAL A 128 -10.41 11.24 -3.73
N LEU A 129 -11.58 11.80 -4.00
CA LEU A 129 -12.44 11.41 -5.11
C LEU A 129 -11.94 12.12 -6.38
N LEU A 130 -11.75 11.36 -7.43
CA LEU A 130 -11.13 11.79 -8.67
C LEU A 130 -11.97 11.34 -9.85
N ARG A 131 -11.93 12.12 -10.92
CA ARG A 131 -12.50 11.80 -12.21
C ARG A 131 -11.47 12.03 -13.31
N PHE A 132 -11.25 11.06 -14.19
CA PHE A 132 -10.39 11.22 -15.37
C PHE A 132 -10.97 10.48 -16.57
N GLU A 133 -10.49 10.80 -17.76
CA GLU A 133 -10.93 10.15 -19.00
C GLU A 133 -9.93 9.07 -19.42
N HIS A 134 -10.43 7.89 -19.78
CA HIS A 134 -9.65 6.78 -20.32
C HIS A 134 -10.41 6.16 -21.49
N GLN A 135 -9.81 6.15 -22.68
CA GLN A 135 -10.41 5.60 -23.91
C GLN A 135 -11.82 6.15 -24.25
N GLY A 136 -12.08 7.42 -23.93
CA GLY A 136 -13.39 8.05 -24.15
C GLY A 136 -14.43 7.77 -23.06
N GLU A 137 -14.08 6.98 -22.04
CA GLU A 137 -14.93 6.73 -20.88
C GLU A 137 -14.49 7.57 -19.67
N THR A 138 -15.46 8.05 -18.89
CA THR A 138 -15.21 8.78 -17.65
C THR A 138 -15.07 7.80 -16.50
N ILE A 139 -13.89 7.76 -15.88
CA ILE A 139 -13.60 6.92 -14.73
C ILE A 139 -13.67 7.76 -13.45
N GLU A 140 -14.52 7.34 -12.53
CA GLU A 140 -14.59 7.89 -11.18
C GLU A 140 -13.98 6.93 -10.19
N THR A 141 -12.97 7.38 -9.47
CA THR A 141 -12.26 6.53 -8.52
C THR A 141 -11.78 7.34 -7.31
N SER A 142 -11.14 6.66 -6.37
CA SER A 142 -10.49 7.29 -5.25
C SER A 142 -9.21 6.57 -4.86
N PHE A 143 -8.25 7.33 -4.34
CA PHE A 143 -7.12 6.75 -3.64
C PHE A 143 -7.15 7.14 -2.16
N ALA A 144 -6.65 6.24 -1.32
CA ALA A 144 -6.44 6.51 0.09
C ALA A 144 -5.26 7.45 0.27
N LYS A 145 -5.48 8.59 0.93
CA LYS A 145 -4.43 9.52 1.28
C LYS A 145 -3.54 8.92 2.36
N GLN A 146 -2.21 9.00 2.19
CA GLN A 146 -1.28 8.59 3.23
C GLN A 146 -1.41 9.50 4.47
N ILE A 147 -1.44 8.89 5.66
CA ILE A 147 -1.50 9.58 6.95
C ILE A 147 -0.33 10.57 7.06
N GLY A 148 -0.61 11.83 7.41
CA GLY A 148 0.41 12.88 7.60
C GLY A 148 0.57 13.86 6.43
N GLN A 149 -0.08 13.64 5.28
CA GLN A 149 -0.13 14.65 4.22
C GLN A 149 -1.11 15.78 4.60
N LYS A 150 -0.63 17.04 4.63
CA LYS A 150 -1.45 18.27 4.83
C LYS A 150 -2.66 18.28 3.90
N SER A 151 -3.74 18.92 4.33
CA SER A 151 -4.99 19.16 3.57
C SER A 151 -4.71 19.25 2.06
N TYR A 152 -5.37 18.40 1.26
CA TYR A 152 -5.14 18.34 -0.20
C TYR A 152 -5.34 19.72 -0.85
N TRP A 153 -6.27 20.51 -0.31
CA TRP A 153 -6.58 21.87 -0.75
C TRP A 153 -5.49 22.91 -0.45
N GLU A 154 -4.57 22.63 0.48
CA GLU A 154 -3.45 23.53 0.80
C GLU A 154 -2.19 23.23 -0.01
N ALA A 155 -2.09 22.03 -0.62
CA ALA A 155 -0.87 21.55 -1.27
C ALA A 155 -0.90 21.58 -2.81
N PHE A 156 -2.07 21.75 -3.44
CA PHE A 156 -2.21 21.68 -4.91
C PHE A 156 -3.00 22.88 -5.46
N PRO A 157 -2.33 23.92 -5.99
CA PRO A 157 -2.97 25.10 -6.56
C PRO A 157 -3.38 24.91 -8.04
N HIS A 158 -3.77 23.72 -8.48
CA HIS A 158 -3.86 23.40 -9.91
C HIS A 158 -5.22 22.83 -10.34
N ASP A 159 -5.66 23.20 -11.55
CA ASP A 159 -6.93 22.79 -12.18
C ASP A 159 -7.12 21.26 -12.30
N HIS A 160 -6.05 20.49 -12.14
CA HIS A 160 -6.00 19.02 -12.22
C HIS A 160 -4.91 18.44 -11.30
N LEU A 161 -5.06 17.15 -10.99
CA LEU A 161 -4.07 16.31 -10.31
C LEU A 161 -3.47 15.33 -11.30
N ASP A 162 -2.15 15.28 -11.40
CA ASP A 162 -1.48 14.20 -12.12
C ASP A 162 -1.55 12.91 -11.29
N VAL A 163 -2.24 11.92 -11.84
CA VAL A 163 -2.38 10.58 -11.26
C VAL A 163 -1.75 9.57 -12.19
N ILE A 164 -1.23 8.50 -11.62
CA ILE A 164 -0.85 7.31 -12.37
C ILE A 164 -1.93 6.26 -12.14
N TYR A 165 -2.45 5.67 -13.22
CA TYR A 165 -3.47 4.61 -13.19
C TYR A 165 -2.91 3.35 -13.85
N ALA A 166 -3.25 2.17 -13.34
CA ALA A 166 -2.85 0.90 -13.97
C ALA A 166 -3.66 0.68 -15.26
N GLU A 167 -3.02 0.39 -16.39
CA GLU A 167 -3.74 0.25 -17.68
C GLU A 167 -4.73 -0.91 -17.70
N ASP A 168 -4.37 -2.01 -17.05
CA ASP A 168 -5.18 -3.21 -16.90
C ASP A 168 -6.27 -3.07 -15.83
N LYS A 169 -6.15 -2.08 -14.95
CA LYS A 169 -7.13 -1.79 -13.89
C LYS A 169 -7.23 -0.29 -13.65
N PRO A 170 -7.91 0.47 -14.52
CA PRO A 170 -7.91 1.95 -14.47
C PRO A 170 -8.49 2.55 -13.19
N GLU A 171 -9.32 1.82 -12.45
CA GLU A 171 -9.80 2.24 -11.13
C GLU A 171 -8.67 2.32 -10.10
N LEU A 172 -7.58 1.59 -10.30
CA LEU A 172 -6.42 1.58 -9.42
C LEU A 172 -5.52 2.77 -9.72
N VAL A 173 -5.60 3.80 -8.87
CA VAL A 173 -4.87 5.05 -9.06
C VAL A 173 -4.01 5.43 -7.86
N MET A 174 -2.90 6.11 -8.14
CA MET A 174 -2.01 6.70 -7.15
C MET A 174 -1.61 8.11 -7.58
N PRO A 175 -1.28 9.01 -6.64
CA PRO A 175 -0.71 10.31 -6.98
C PRO A 175 0.62 10.11 -7.72
N TYR A 176 0.79 10.80 -8.84
CA TYR A 176 2.04 10.79 -9.59
C TYR A 176 3.06 11.71 -8.91
N GLN A 177 4.28 11.20 -8.73
CA GLN A 177 5.40 11.96 -8.14
C GLN A 177 6.64 11.71 -8.99
N ALA A 178 6.96 12.66 -9.88
CA ALA A 178 8.06 12.54 -10.83
C ALA A 178 9.39 12.20 -10.15
N ASP A 179 9.75 12.91 -9.08
CA ASP A 179 11.01 12.74 -8.32
C ASP A 179 11.17 11.36 -7.67
N HIS A 180 10.08 10.60 -7.55
CA HIS A 180 10.06 9.30 -6.93
C HIS A 180 9.67 8.17 -7.88
N PHE A 181 9.32 8.49 -9.13
CA PHE A 181 8.88 7.49 -10.11
C PHE A 181 9.93 6.41 -10.28
N GLU A 182 11.19 6.80 -10.45
CA GLU A 182 12.25 5.84 -10.70
C GLU A 182 12.49 4.87 -9.54
N ARG A 183 12.31 5.33 -8.30
CA ARG A 183 12.46 4.49 -7.10
C ARG A 183 11.25 3.58 -6.85
N ARG A 184 10.15 3.81 -7.57
CA ARG A 184 8.86 3.12 -7.40
C ARG A 184 8.48 2.27 -8.61
N CYS A 185 9.05 2.51 -9.78
CA CYS A 185 8.82 1.68 -10.96
C CYS A 185 9.75 0.46 -10.91
N LEU A 186 9.18 -0.75 -10.97
CA LEU A 186 9.98 -1.99 -11.04
C LEU A 186 10.61 -2.21 -12.42
N ASP A 187 10.05 -1.62 -13.47
CA ASP A 187 10.55 -1.77 -14.83
C ASP A 187 11.67 -0.76 -15.10
N LYS A 188 12.89 -1.26 -15.30
CA LYS A 188 14.05 -0.42 -15.57
C LYS A 188 13.98 0.27 -16.94
N THR A 189 13.19 -0.27 -17.87
CA THR A 189 13.04 0.27 -19.23
C THR A 189 12.13 1.49 -19.27
N ARG A 190 11.33 1.71 -18.22
CA ARG A 190 10.48 2.89 -18.08
C ARG A 190 11.21 3.99 -17.30
N SER A 191 11.44 5.12 -17.96
CA SER A 191 11.94 6.36 -17.34
C SER A 191 10.81 7.35 -17.06
N ILE A 192 9.73 7.29 -17.85
CA ILE A 192 8.52 8.12 -17.71
C ILE A 192 7.31 7.21 -17.98
N PRO A 193 6.19 7.32 -17.26
CA PRO A 193 4.98 6.61 -17.60
C PRO A 193 4.38 7.23 -18.87
N VAL A 194 4.51 6.53 -20.01
CA VAL A 194 3.89 6.86 -21.30
C VAL A 194 2.62 6.06 -21.47
#